data_AF-A0A259KXB8-F1
#
_entry.id   AF-A0A259KXB8-F1
#
_cell.length_a   1.000
_cell.length_b   1.000
_cell.length_c   1.000
_cell.angle_alpha   90.00
_cell.angle_beta   90.00
_cell.angle_gamma   90.00
#
_symmetry.space_group_name_H-M   'P 1'
#
loop_
_entity.id
_entity.type
_entity.pdbx_description
1 polymer ?
#
loop_
_entity_poly.entity_id
_entity_poly.type
_entity_poly.pdbx_seq_one_letter_code
_entity_poly.pdbx_strand_id
1 'polypeptide(L)'
;SAFRRVVLLAPLVRPMGWLGAKMLHSLVKPFLTRWRRAFATNSGNTRFLRFLREHDPLQARAVHVDWVTALRKWVPHIESARPIDFPVTVVQGEKDMTVDWQHNLRIIRNKFSKVRERKIPDGRHHLVNEAQDLQATVFNTIIDTFSE
;
A
#
# COMPACT_ATOMS: atom_id res chain seq x y z
N SER A 1 -23.17 9.44 -1.92
CA SER A 1 -21.85 8.88 -2.31
C SER A 1 -21.98 8.17 -3.64
N ALA A 2 -20.96 8.19 -4.50
CA ALA A 2 -20.93 7.43 -5.76
C ALA A 2 -20.65 5.92 -5.54
N PHE A 3 -20.18 5.55 -4.35
CA PHE A 3 -19.91 4.16 -3.97
C PHE A 3 -20.88 3.70 -2.88
N ARG A 4 -21.33 2.44 -2.96
CA ARG A 4 -22.11 1.78 -1.89
C ARG A 4 -21.21 1.17 -0.82
N ARG A 5 -20.10 0.55 -1.22
CA ARG A 5 -19.12 -0.13 -0.35
C ARG A 5 -17.71 0.08 -0.92
N VAL A 6 -16.70 0.17 -0.05
CA VAL A 6 -15.29 0.29 -0.43
C VAL A 6 -14.43 -0.63 0.44
N VAL A 7 -13.58 -1.42 -0.21
CA VAL A 7 -12.53 -2.22 0.44
C VAL A 7 -11.17 -1.68 0.00
N LEU A 8 -10.33 -1.34 0.96
CA LEU A 8 -8.96 -0.86 0.76
C LEU A 8 -7.98 -1.99 1.10
N LEU A 9 -7.15 -2.39 0.14
CA LEU A 9 -6.14 -3.44 0.34
C LEU A 9 -4.76 -2.79 0.45
N ALA A 10 -4.08 -2.97 1.57
CA ALA A 10 -2.76 -2.39 1.87
C ALA A 10 -2.64 -0.89 1.43
N PRO A 11 -3.55 -0.01 1.87
CA PRO A 11 -3.70 1.34 1.30
C PRO A 11 -2.46 2.21 1.52
N LEU A 12 -2.14 3.00 0.49
CA LEU A 12 -1.04 3.96 0.50
C LEU A 12 -1.51 5.34 0.99
N VAL A 13 -1.21 5.67 2.25
CA VAL A 13 -1.14 7.06 2.72
C VAL A 13 0.31 7.53 2.58
N ARG A 14 1.26 6.83 3.22
CA ARG A 14 2.70 7.00 3.01
C ARG A 14 3.43 5.66 2.88
N PRO A 15 4.58 5.62 2.18
CA PRO A 15 5.40 4.41 2.07
C PRO A 15 6.18 4.14 3.37
N MET A 16 6.64 2.90 3.54
CA MET A 16 7.58 2.56 4.61
C MET A 16 8.90 3.33 4.44
N GLY A 17 9.50 3.81 5.54
CA GLY A 17 10.76 4.58 5.48
C GLY A 17 10.64 5.99 4.90
N TRP A 18 9.42 6.55 4.84
CA TRP A 18 9.13 7.81 4.16
C TRP A 18 10.04 8.99 4.53
N LEU A 19 10.40 9.13 5.81
CA LEU A 19 11.23 10.25 6.26
C LEU A 19 12.64 10.20 5.64
N GLY A 20 13.25 9.01 5.60
CA GLY A 20 14.54 8.78 4.94
C GLY A 20 14.45 8.96 3.42
N ALA A 21 13.37 8.47 2.80
CA ALA A 21 13.14 8.65 1.37
C ALA A 21 13.03 10.15 0.98
N LYS A 22 12.39 10.97 1.82
CA LYS A 22 12.34 12.43 1.62
C LYS A 22 13.73 13.07 1.68
N MET A 23 14.56 12.69 2.64
CA MET A 23 15.91 13.22 2.78
C MET A 23 16.78 12.83 1.58
N LEU A 24 16.82 11.53 1.26
CA LEU A 24 17.58 10.99 0.12
C LEU A 24 17.18 11.67 -1.20
N HIS A 25 15.88 11.80 -1.44
CA HIS A 25 15.38 12.49 -2.63
C HIS A 25 15.87 13.94 -2.74
N SER A 26 15.95 14.67 -1.62
CA SER A 26 16.39 16.07 -1.63
C SER A 26 17.86 16.20 -2.01
N LEU A 27 18.68 15.20 -1.66
CA LEU A 27 20.11 15.14 -2.00
C LEU A 27 20.36 14.64 -3.42
N VAL A 28 19.59 13.66 -3.87
CA VAL A 28 19.85 12.92 -5.12
C VAL A 28 19.17 13.53 -6.35
N LYS A 29 18.04 14.22 -6.18
CA LYS A 29 17.26 14.80 -7.28
C LYS A 29 18.07 15.67 -8.26
N PRO A 30 19.04 16.51 -7.84
CA PRO A 30 19.81 17.32 -8.78
C PRO A 30 20.71 16.50 -9.71
N PHE A 31 21.04 15.26 -9.36
CA PHE A 31 22.08 14.47 -10.02
C PHE A 31 21.55 13.23 -10.75
N LEU A 32 20.40 12.69 -10.36
CA LEU A 32 19.83 11.47 -10.94
C LEU A 32 18.34 11.65 -11.24
N THR A 33 17.88 11.12 -12.38
CA THR A 33 16.46 11.13 -12.79
C THR A 33 15.76 9.80 -12.53
N ARG A 34 16.52 8.71 -12.40
CA ARG A 34 16.03 7.34 -12.13
C ARG A 34 17.03 6.59 -11.26
N TRP A 35 16.54 5.63 -10.48
CA TRP A 35 17.38 4.63 -9.81
C TRP A 35 16.83 3.22 -10.03
N ARG A 36 17.70 2.20 -9.90
CA ARG A 36 17.31 0.80 -10.07
C ARG A 36 16.31 0.40 -8.99
N ARG A 37 15.19 -0.22 -9.40
CA ARG A 37 14.18 -0.70 -8.46
C ARG A 37 14.72 -1.94 -7.73
N ALA A 38 14.68 -1.91 -6.41
CA ALA A 38 14.88 -3.09 -5.60
C ALA A 38 13.57 -3.89 -5.53
N PHE A 39 13.66 -5.20 -5.75
CA PHE A 39 12.55 -6.13 -5.60
C PHE A 39 12.59 -6.73 -4.20
N ALA A 40 11.69 -6.27 -3.33
CA ALA A 40 11.57 -6.77 -1.97
C ALA A 40 10.68 -8.02 -1.91
N THR A 41 10.87 -8.85 -0.88
CA THR A 41 9.99 -9.98 -0.58
C THR A 41 8.69 -9.46 0.04
N ASN A 42 7.76 -9.02 -0.80
CA ASN A 42 6.52 -8.36 -0.39
C ASN A 42 5.25 -9.23 -0.57
N SER A 43 5.46 -10.54 -0.76
CA SER A 43 4.47 -11.62 -0.75
C SER A 43 5.11 -12.89 -0.16
N GLY A 44 4.32 -13.78 0.43
CA GLY A 44 4.72 -15.15 0.79
C GLY A 44 4.77 -16.12 -0.40
N ASN A 45 4.18 -15.76 -1.54
CA ASN A 45 4.18 -16.56 -2.76
C ASN A 45 5.48 -16.37 -3.55
N THR A 46 6.43 -17.30 -3.38
CA THR A 46 7.75 -17.24 -4.01
C THR A 46 7.69 -17.34 -5.54
N ARG A 47 6.74 -18.11 -6.09
CA ARG A 47 6.53 -18.21 -7.54
C ARG A 47 6.09 -16.87 -8.13
N PHE A 48 5.17 -16.17 -7.45
CA PHE A 48 4.72 -14.84 -7.83
C PHE A 48 5.87 -13.81 -7.76
N LEU A 49 6.66 -13.83 -6.69
CA LEU A 49 7.83 -12.95 -6.58
C LEU A 49 8.85 -13.17 -7.69
N ARG A 50 9.14 -14.43 -8.05
CA ARG A 50 10.03 -14.76 -9.18
C ARG A 50 9.47 -14.26 -10.51
N PHE A 51 8.16 -14.44 -10.73
CA PHE A 51 7.49 -13.90 -11.91
C PHE A 51 7.66 -12.38 -12.01
N LEU A 52 7.36 -11.62 -10.95
CA LEU A 52 7.56 -10.17 -10.93
C LEU A 52 9.02 -9.77 -11.20
N ARG A 53 9.98 -10.51 -10.62
CA ARG A 53 11.40 -10.18 -10.74
C ARG A 53 11.98 -10.47 -12.13
N GLU A 54 11.49 -11.48 -12.82
CA GLU A 54 12.19 -12.01 -14.00
C GLU A 54 11.34 -12.01 -15.27
N HIS A 55 10.02 -12.13 -15.15
CA HIS A 55 9.16 -12.48 -16.28
C HIS A 55 8.06 -11.46 -16.57
N ASP A 56 7.68 -10.63 -15.59
CA ASP A 56 6.64 -9.62 -15.79
C ASP A 56 7.14 -8.47 -16.67
N PRO A 57 6.60 -8.29 -17.90
CA PRO A 57 7.00 -7.22 -18.79
C PRO A 57 6.44 -5.86 -18.37
N LEU A 58 5.37 -5.82 -17.56
CA LEU A 58 4.76 -4.59 -17.05
C LEU A 58 5.48 -4.07 -15.80
N GLN A 59 6.39 -4.86 -15.25
CA GLN A 59 7.08 -4.52 -14.02
C GLN A 59 8.25 -3.56 -14.28
N ALA A 60 8.04 -2.29 -13.94
CA ALA A 60 9.09 -1.27 -14.04
C ALA A 60 10.35 -1.66 -13.26
N ARG A 61 11.50 -1.66 -13.96
CA ARG A 61 12.83 -2.03 -13.40
C ARG A 61 13.57 -0.86 -12.76
N ALA A 62 13.09 0.37 -12.97
CA ALA A 62 13.63 1.58 -12.38
C ALA A 62 12.49 2.41 -11.75
N VAL A 63 12.80 3.12 -10.67
CA VAL A 63 11.89 4.10 -10.08
C VAL A 63 12.33 5.48 -10.54
N HIS A 64 11.39 6.24 -11.07
CA HIS A 64 11.61 7.63 -11.42
C HIS A 64 11.61 8.51 -10.18
N VAL A 65 12.54 9.46 -10.12
CA VAL A 65 12.60 10.46 -9.04
C VAL A 65 11.30 11.29 -8.98
N ASP A 66 10.63 11.47 -10.12
CA ASP A 66 9.32 12.13 -10.21
C ASP A 66 8.24 11.43 -9.39
N TRP A 67 8.32 10.11 -9.23
CA TRP A 67 7.38 9.36 -8.39
C TRP A 67 7.52 9.75 -6.91
N VAL A 68 8.76 9.95 -6.44
CA VAL A 68 9.00 10.43 -5.08
C VAL A 68 8.62 11.90 -4.93
N THR A 69 8.83 12.73 -5.95
CA THR A 69 8.29 14.10 -5.98
C THR A 69 6.75 14.10 -5.89
N ALA A 70 6.06 13.21 -6.61
CA ALA A 70 4.61 13.07 -6.53
C ALA A 70 4.16 12.65 -5.12
N LEU A 71 4.84 11.68 -4.51
CA LEU A 71 4.59 11.30 -3.12
C LEU A 71 4.79 12.45 -2.13
N ARG A 72 5.78 13.33 -2.36
CA ARG A 72 6.02 14.51 -1.51
C ARG A 72 4.86 15.50 -1.53
N LYS A 73 4.11 15.56 -2.64
CA LYS A 73 2.88 16.36 -2.76
C LYS A 73 1.68 15.61 -2.18
N TRP A 74 1.60 14.30 -2.43
CA TRP A 74 0.50 13.44 -1.99
C TRP A 74 0.39 13.33 -0.47
N VAL A 75 1.47 12.97 0.23
CA VAL A 75 1.40 12.63 1.66
C VAL A 75 0.82 13.78 2.50
N PRO A 76 1.30 15.03 2.40
CA PRO A 76 0.69 16.15 3.12
C PRO A 76 -0.75 16.42 2.68
N HIS A 77 -1.06 16.22 1.40
CA HIS A 77 -2.41 16.43 0.87
C HIS A 77 -3.42 15.46 1.49
N ILE A 78 -3.14 14.16 1.52
CA ILE A 78 -4.04 13.19 2.16
C ILE A 78 -4.06 13.34 3.68
N GLU A 79 -2.92 13.61 4.32
CA GLU A 79 -2.84 13.81 5.78
C GLU A 79 -3.65 15.04 6.23
N SER A 80 -3.76 16.08 5.40
CA SER A 80 -4.54 17.30 5.67
C SER A 80 -5.98 17.28 5.14
N ALA A 81 -6.36 16.28 4.34
CA ALA A 81 -7.70 16.18 3.76
C ALA A 81 -8.79 16.15 4.86
N ARG A 82 -9.96 16.74 4.60
CA ARG A 82 -11.04 16.73 5.59
C ARG A 82 -11.58 15.29 5.77
N PRO A 83 -11.97 14.91 7.00
CA PRO A 83 -12.68 13.66 7.22
C PRO A 83 -13.99 13.63 6.42
N ILE A 84 -14.41 12.44 6.04
CA ILE A 84 -15.69 12.20 5.36
C ILE A 84 -16.50 11.16 6.13
N ASP A 85 -17.81 11.35 6.14
CA ASP A 85 -18.75 10.38 6.69
C ASP A 85 -19.04 9.27 5.66
N PHE A 86 -18.10 8.34 5.55
CA PHE A 86 -18.23 7.18 4.67
C PHE A 86 -17.58 5.94 5.30
N PRO A 87 -18.26 4.79 5.36
CA PRO A 87 -17.70 3.57 5.91
C PRO A 87 -16.72 2.90 4.93
N VAL A 88 -15.60 2.39 5.44
CA VAL A 88 -14.62 1.64 4.66
C VAL A 88 -14.17 0.38 5.39
N THR A 89 -13.90 -0.68 4.63
CA THR A 89 -13.17 -1.85 5.13
C THR A 89 -11.72 -1.76 4.68
N VAL A 90 -10.77 -1.97 5.58
CA VAL A 90 -9.34 -2.02 5.27
C VAL A 90 -8.80 -3.41 5.57
N VAL A 91 -8.17 -4.03 4.58
CA VAL A 91 -7.41 -5.27 4.78
C VAL A 91 -5.93 -4.92 4.73
N GLN A 92 -5.18 -5.30 5.76
CA GLN A 92 -3.79 -4.91 5.93
C GLN A 92 -2.95 -6.09 6.43
N GLY A 93 -1.83 -6.34 5.77
CA GLY A 93 -0.82 -7.26 6.25
C GLY A 93 0.08 -6.60 7.29
N GLU A 94 0.36 -7.27 8.41
CA GLU A 94 1.22 -6.72 9.48
C GLU A 94 2.71 -6.86 9.18
N LYS A 95 3.09 -7.74 8.23
CA LYS A 95 4.45 -7.87 7.66
C LYS A 95 4.65 -7.03 6.40
N ASP A 96 3.77 -6.06 6.15
CA ASP A 96 3.92 -5.13 5.03
C ASP A 96 5.09 -4.16 5.27
N MET A 97 6.10 -4.27 4.42
CA MET A 97 7.28 -3.41 4.40
C MET A 97 7.29 -2.43 3.22
N THR A 98 6.20 -2.35 2.45
CA THR A 98 6.04 -1.43 1.31
C THR A 98 5.40 -0.12 1.77
N VAL A 99 4.33 -0.22 2.56
CA VAL A 99 3.63 0.94 3.12
C VAL A 99 3.80 1.00 4.63
N ASP A 100 3.79 2.21 5.19
CA ASP A 100 3.84 2.40 6.64
C ASP A 100 2.44 2.14 7.22
N TRP A 101 2.11 0.86 7.37
CA TRP A 101 0.75 0.44 7.68
C TRP A 101 0.23 0.99 9.01
N GLN A 102 1.10 1.10 10.03
CA GLN A 102 0.73 1.63 11.35
C GLN A 102 0.30 3.09 11.25
N HIS A 103 1.09 3.90 10.54
CA HIS A 103 0.74 5.28 10.27
C HIS A 103 -0.50 5.38 9.38
N ASN A 104 -0.55 4.63 8.29
CA ASN A 104 -1.62 4.70 7.30
C ASN A 104 -2.98 4.35 7.93
N LEU A 105 -3.06 3.28 8.73
CA LEU A 105 -4.29 2.92 9.44
C LEU A 105 -4.73 4.03 10.41
N ARG A 106 -3.80 4.64 11.15
CA ARG A 106 -4.12 5.78 12.03
C ARG A 106 -4.70 6.96 11.26
N ILE A 107 -4.12 7.32 10.12
CA ILE A 107 -4.66 8.39 9.28
C ILE A 107 -6.04 8.00 8.74
N ILE A 108 -6.22 6.78 8.24
CA ILE A 108 -7.50 6.30 7.71
C ILE A 108 -8.60 6.35 8.78
N ARG A 109 -8.34 5.91 10.01
CA ARG A 109 -9.28 6.05 11.13
C ARG A 109 -9.73 7.49 11.38
N ASN A 110 -8.85 8.46 11.14
CA ASN A 110 -9.18 9.87 11.30
C ASN A 110 -9.89 10.46 10.07
N LYS A 111 -9.87 9.80 8.91
CA LYS A 111 -10.48 10.29 7.67
C LYS A 111 -11.88 9.75 7.40
N PHE A 112 -12.24 8.62 7.97
CA PHE A 112 -13.50 7.94 7.69
C PHE A 112 -14.27 7.70 8.98
N SER A 113 -15.59 7.89 8.94
CA SER A 113 -16.46 7.77 10.13
C SER A 113 -16.55 6.36 10.71
N LYS A 114 -16.41 5.33 9.87
CA LYS A 114 -16.43 3.91 10.27
C LYS A 114 -15.38 3.13 9.49
N VAL A 115 -14.34 2.65 10.19
CA VAL A 115 -13.26 1.86 9.59
C VAL A 115 -13.29 0.46 10.17
N ARG A 116 -13.67 -0.54 9.37
CA ARG A 116 -13.53 -1.95 9.73
C ARG A 116 -12.14 -2.41 9.30
N GLU A 117 -11.31 -2.84 10.25
CA GLU A 117 -9.95 -3.30 9.96
C GLU A 117 -9.85 -4.82 10.05
N ARG A 118 -9.36 -5.43 8.97
CA ARG A 118 -8.90 -6.81 8.94
C ARG A 118 -7.38 -6.83 8.83
N LYS A 119 -6.72 -7.04 9.97
CA LYS A 119 -5.27 -7.24 10.00
C LYS A 119 -4.94 -8.72 9.81
N ILE A 120 -3.92 -8.99 9.00
CA ILE A 120 -3.44 -10.33 8.70
C ILE A 120 -2.00 -10.41 9.23
N PRO A 121 -1.76 -11.10 10.37
CA PRO A 121 -0.46 -11.10 11.05
C PRO A 121 0.72 -11.50 10.15
N ASP A 122 0.52 -12.52 9.31
CA ASP A 122 1.56 -13.00 8.39
C ASP A 122 1.49 -12.38 6.99
N GLY A 123 0.49 -11.55 6.73
CA GLY A 123 0.28 -10.92 5.43
C GLY A 123 1.33 -9.84 5.16
N ARG A 124 1.83 -9.79 3.93
CA ARG A 124 2.67 -8.70 3.42
C ARG A 124 1.84 -7.78 2.53
N HIS A 125 2.48 -7.10 1.57
CA HIS A 125 1.85 -6.05 0.78
C HIS A 125 0.89 -6.59 -0.30
N HIS A 126 1.30 -7.61 -1.05
CA HIS A 126 0.48 -8.16 -2.13
C HIS A 126 -0.56 -9.15 -1.60
N LEU A 127 -1.48 -8.66 -0.78
CA LEU A 127 -2.51 -9.43 -0.08
C LEU A 127 -3.27 -10.42 -0.99
N VAL A 128 -3.63 -10.02 -2.20
CA VAL A 128 -4.34 -10.88 -3.17
C VAL A 128 -3.47 -11.96 -3.80
N ASN A 129 -2.15 -11.86 -3.71
CA ASN A 129 -1.18 -12.82 -4.23
C ASN A 129 -0.30 -13.39 -3.09
N GLU A 130 -0.86 -13.48 -1.88
CA GLU A 130 -0.23 -14.10 -0.72
C GLU A 130 -0.29 -15.65 -0.76
N ALA A 131 0.22 -16.29 0.30
CA ALA A 131 -0.06 -17.69 0.58
C ALA A 131 -1.57 -17.99 0.59
N GLN A 132 -1.96 -19.21 0.22
CA GLN A 132 -3.34 -19.57 -0.11
C GLN A 132 -4.32 -19.34 1.06
N ASP A 133 -3.90 -19.63 2.28
CA ASP A 133 -4.65 -19.41 3.52
C ASP A 133 -4.90 -17.92 3.82
N LEU A 134 -3.87 -17.09 3.63
CA LEU A 134 -3.96 -15.64 3.79
C LEU A 134 -4.82 -15.03 2.68
N GLN A 135 -4.66 -15.51 1.45
CA GLN A 135 -5.44 -15.09 0.29
C GLN A 135 -6.94 -15.39 0.50
N ALA A 136 -7.30 -16.57 0.99
CA ALA A 136 -8.68 -16.90 1.33
C ALA A 136 -9.27 -15.93 2.37
N THR A 137 -8.49 -15.58 3.40
CA THR A 137 -8.90 -14.57 4.39
C THR A 137 -9.20 -13.22 3.75
N VAL A 138 -8.36 -12.77 2.80
CA VAL A 138 -8.57 -11.52 2.05
C VAL A 138 -9.87 -11.58 1.25
N PHE A 139 -10.07 -12.63 0.46
CA PHE A 139 -11.27 -12.77 -0.39
C PHE A 139 -12.55 -12.90 0.41
N ASN A 140 -12.56 -13.67 1.49
CA ASN A 140 -13.74 -13.77 2.36
C ASN A 140 -14.10 -12.40 2.94
N THR A 141 -13.11 -11.63 3.41
CA THR A 141 -13.35 -10.26 3.92
C THR A 141 -13.95 -9.34 2.86
N ILE A 142 -13.50 -9.47 1.60
CA ILE A 142 -14.04 -8.73 0.46
C ILE A 142 -15.51 -9.12 0.22
N ILE A 143 -15.78 -10.42 0.12
CA ILE A 143 -17.13 -10.97 -0.14
C ILE A 143 -18.10 -10.55 0.97
N ASP A 144 -17.70 -10.69 2.24
CA ASP A 144 -18.51 -10.30 3.39
C ASP A 144 -18.86 -8.80 3.33
N THR A 145 -17.88 -7.95 3.02
CA THR A 145 -18.10 -6.50 2.94
C THR A 145 -19.10 -6.11 1.85
N PHE A 146 -19.11 -6.83 0.73
CA PHE A 146 -20.01 -6.55 -0.40
C PHE A 146 -21.36 -7.27 -0.33
N SER A 147 -21.49 -8.28 0.54
CA SER A 147 -22.75 -9.04 0.73
C SER A 147 -23.64 -8.45 1.83
N GLU A 148 -23.09 -7.64 2.73
CA GLU A 148 -23.86 -6.82 3.69
C GLU A 148 -24.58 -5.64 3.02
#